data_AF-A0A3M1A7D0-F1
#
_entry.id   AF-A0A3M1A7D0-F1
#
_cell.length_a   1.000
_cell.length_b   1.000
_cell.length_c   1.000
_cell.angle_alpha   90.00
_cell.angle_beta   90.00
_cell.angle_gamma   90.00
#
_symmetry.space_group_name_H-M   'P 1'
#
loop_
_entity.id
_entity.type
_entity.pdbx_description
1 polymer ?
#
loop_
_entity_poly.entity_id
_entity_poly.type
_entity_poly.pdbx_seq_one_letter_code
_entity_poly.pdbx_strand_id
1 'polypeptide(L)'
;MATKNNNPRNHLPKQKNNKNRREDNFQWSRATRTLLLWLGIFVFSIWVTMYFNRGDNRAREVSFAQFTQLLEQKKIEEADIAGKEFTGKLTEPILYKGRSYNYIKVMLPEEPSFETAKTWLQDYDVQLNFKEKSLDWGGYILNLLPWILLAVVWLFFLRRMQGGGARGIFNFGKSRAKLVTENHPRITFDDVAGADEAKQELQEIIEFLK
;
A
#
# COMPACT_ATOMS: atom_id res chain seq x y z
N MET A 1 -11.88 29.84 -80.35
CA MET A 1 -12.55 29.55 -79.06
C MET A 1 -12.17 28.13 -78.64
N ALA A 2 -11.56 28.02 -77.45
CA ALA A 2 -11.32 26.87 -76.57
C ALA A 2 -11.21 25.41 -77.09
N THR A 3 -10.03 24.86 -76.82
CA THR A 3 -9.59 23.46 -76.62
C THR A 3 -10.58 22.46 -76.01
N LYS A 4 -10.49 21.16 -76.39
CA LYS A 4 -10.39 20.07 -75.39
C LYS A 4 -9.81 18.76 -75.94
N ASN A 5 -8.57 18.49 -75.55
CA ASN A 5 -7.89 17.19 -75.58
C ASN A 5 -8.35 16.39 -74.35
N ASN A 6 -8.87 15.18 -74.52
CA ASN A 6 -9.23 14.29 -73.40
C ASN A 6 -8.72 12.87 -73.67
N ASN A 7 -7.55 12.58 -73.10
CA ASN A 7 -6.99 11.24 -72.89
C ASN A 7 -7.51 10.68 -71.55
N PRO A 8 -8.17 9.50 -71.50
CA PRO A 8 -8.47 8.86 -70.23
C PRO A 8 -7.29 7.99 -69.80
N ARG A 9 -6.48 8.52 -68.88
CA ARG A 9 -5.43 7.77 -68.17
C ARG A 9 -6.04 6.77 -67.20
N ASN A 10 -5.45 5.57 -67.18
CA ASN A 10 -5.62 4.50 -66.20
C ASN A 10 -5.81 5.01 -64.76
N HIS A 11 -6.84 4.50 -64.09
CA HIS A 11 -7.03 4.65 -62.65
C HIS A 11 -6.97 3.27 -61.97
N LEU A 12 -5.77 2.88 -61.53
CA LEU A 12 -5.62 1.86 -60.49
C LEU A 12 -6.13 2.44 -59.16
N PRO A 13 -6.86 1.67 -58.32
CA PRO A 13 -7.29 2.17 -57.03
C PRO A 13 -6.10 2.27 -56.07
N LYS A 14 -5.86 3.47 -55.54
CA LYS A 14 -4.91 3.71 -54.44
C LYS A 14 -5.43 3.01 -53.17
N GLN A 15 -4.73 1.99 -52.70
CA GLN A 15 -4.87 1.47 -51.34
C GLN A 15 -4.55 2.59 -50.32
N LYS A 16 -5.59 3.06 -49.62
CA LYS A 16 -5.44 3.90 -48.42
C LYS A 16 -4.98 3.01 -47.27
N ASN A 17 -3.66 2.91 -47.08
CA ASN A 17 -3.06 2.24 -45.94
C ASN A 17 -3.18 3.15 -44.70
N ASN A 18 -4.30 3.08 -43.98
CA ASN A 18 -4.54 3.88 -42.78
C ASN A 18 -3.94 3.17 -41.55
N LYS A 19 -2.61 3.19 -41.42
CA LYS A 19 -1.92 2.82 -40.17
C LYS A 19 -1.82 4.03 -39.26
N ASN A 20 -2.94 4.41 -38.63
CA ASN A 20 -2.91 5.26 -37.45
C ASN A 20 -2.47 4.41 -36.24
N ARG A 21 -1.15 4.20 -36.08
CA ARG A 21 -0.58 3.90 -34.77
C ARG A 21 -0.66 5.18 -33.97
N ARG A 22 -1.62 5.25 -33.04
CA ARG A 22 -1.61 6.28 -32.00
C ARG A 22 -0.37 6.00 -31.15
N GLU A 23 0.63 6.86 -31.23
CA GLU A 23 1.70 6.88 -30.27
C GLU A 23 1.08 7.32 -28.95
N ASP A 24 0.89 6.37 -28.03
CA ASP A 24 0.46 6.64 -26.69
C ASP A 24 1.59 7.39 -25.97
N ASN A 25 1.62 8.71 -26.15
CA ASN A 25 2.50 9.62 -25.41
C ASN A 25 2.05 9.62 -23.94
N PHE A 26 2.37 8.54 -23.22
CA PHE A 26 2.26 8.46 -21.78
C PHE A 26 3.04 9.65 -21.24
N GLN A 27 2.35 10.57 -20.56
CA GLN A 27 2.92 11.83 -20.15
C GLN A 27 3.80 11.63 -18.93
N TRP A 28 4.95 10.99 -19.16
CA TRP A 28 5.97 10.62 -18.19
C TRP A 28 6.33 11.80 -17.29
N SER A 29 6.37 13.03 -17.80
CA SER A 29 6.66 14.23 -17.01
C SER A 29 5.61 14.56 -15.94
N ARG A 30 4.33 14.21 -16.16
CA ARG A 30 3.26 14.38 -15.15
C ARG A 30 3.27 13.22 -14.16
N ALA A 31 3.44 12.00 -14.65
CA ALA A 31 3.55 10.82 -13.81
C ALA A 31 4.77 10.88 -12.88
N THR A 32 5.94 11.31 -13.36
CA THR A 32 7.16 11.44 -12.56
C THR A 32 7.04 12.54 -11.51
N ARG A 33 6.42 13.67 -11.81
CA ARG A 33 6.15 14.72 -10.81
C ARG A 33 5.25 14.21 -9.69
N THR A 34 4.19 13.46 -10.02
CA THR A 34 3.33 12.85 -9.01
C THR A 34 4.07 11.79 -8.20
N LEU A 35 4.88 10.93 -8.84
CA LEU A 35 5.68 9.92 -8.16
C LEU A 35 6.75 10.52 -7.23
N LEU A 36 7.42 11.60 -7.65
CA LEU A 36 8.41 12.31 -6.84
C LEU A 36 7.79 12.96 -5.61
N LEU A 37 6.58 13.52 -5.74
CA LEU A 37 5.84 14.04 -4.59
C LEU A 37 5.50 12.92 -3.58
N TRP A 38 5.06 11.75 -4.06
CA TRP A 38 4.79 10.61 -3.19
C TRP A 38 6.04 10.03 -2.54
N LEU A 39 7.14 9.93 -3.30
CA LEU A 39 8.44 9.53 -2.78
C LEU A 39 8.89 10.50 -1.68
N GLY A 40 8.75 11.80 -1.90
CA GLY A 40 9.07 12.84 -0.92
C GLY A 40 8.25 12.72 0.37
N ILE A 41 6.93 12.49 0.26
CA ILE A 41 6.06 12.28 1.42
C ILE A 41 6.44 11.00 2.18
N PHE A 42 6.77 9.92 1.45
CA PHE A 42 7.18 8.66 2.05
C PHE A 42 8.52 8.80 2.80
N VAL A 43 9.52 9.42 2.17
CA VAL A 43 10.82 9.70 2.79
C VAL A 43 10.66 10.65 3.98
N PHE A 44 9.85 11.69 3.85
CA PHE A 44 9.55 12.62 4.95
C PHE A 44 8.86 11.91 6.12
N SER A 45 7.91 11.00 5.85
CA SER A 45 7.28 10.18 6.89
C SER A 45 8.30 9.30 7.60
N ILE A 46 9.21 8.64 6.87
CA ILE A 46 10.28 7.84 7.48
C ILE A 46 11.19 8.72 8.33
N TRP A 47 11.54 9.91 7.84
CA TRP A 47 12.39 10.86 8.55
C TRP A 47 11.74 11.37 9.84
N VAL A 48 10.45 11.72 9.79
CA VAL A 48 9.63 12.09 10.96
C VAL A 48 9.57 10.93 11.95
N THR A 49 9.23 9.72 11.49
CA THR A 49 9.21 8.53 12.34
C THR A 49 10.59 8.30 12.98
N MET A 50 11.69 8.42 12.24
CA MET A 50 13.02 8.28 12.82
C MET A 50 13.34 9.39 13.83
N TYR A 51 12.90 10.63 13.60
CA TYR A 51 13.11 11.73 14.54
C TYR A 51 12.36 11.52 15.87
N PHE A 52 11.09 11.11 15.81
CA PHE A 52 10.28 10.85 17.01
C PHE A 52 10.67 9.57 17.74
N ASN A 53 11.25 8.56 17.06
CA ASN A 53 11.69 7.31 17.68
C ASN A 53 13.15 7.33 18.18
N ARG A 54 13.82 8.50 18.25
CA ARG A 54 15.21 8.62 18.77
C ARG A 54 15.32 8.35 20.27
N GLY A 55 14.23 8.42 21.03
CA GLY A 55 14.17 7.89 22.39
C GLY A 55 13.68 6.44 22.33
N ASP A 56 14.59 5.46 22.36
CA ASP A 56 14.19 4.07 22.48
C ASP A 56 13.64 3.87 23.91
N ASN A 57 12.35 4.14 24.10
CA ASN A 57 11.60 3.93 25.35
C ASN A 57 11.38 2.43 25.66
N ARG A 58 12.13 1.55 24.99
CA ARG A 58 12.07 0.12 25.24
C ARG A 58 12.71 -0.17 26.59
N ALA A 59 11.89 -0.48 27.57
CA ALA A 59 12.37 -1.01 28.83
C ALA A 59 12.89 -2.44 28.62
N ARG A 60 14.06 -2.74 29.18
CA ARG A 60 14.58 -4.11 29.24
C ARG A 60 13.93 -4.84 30.39
N GLU A 61 13.32 -5.98 30.12
CA GLU A 61 12.90 -6.89 31.19
C GLU A 61 14.12 -7.47 31.90
N VAL A 62 14.18 -7.28 33.22
CA VAL A 62 15.24 -7.78 34.09
C VAL A 62 14.65 -8.70 35.17
N SER A 63 15.46 -9.63 35.66
CA SER A 63 15.03 -10.46 36.79
C SER A 63 14.97 -9.63 38.08
N PHE A 64 14.22 -10.12 39.07
CA PHE A 64 14.19 -9.48 40.39
C PHE A 64 15.59 -9.31 41.00
N ALA A 65 16.44 -10.34 40.89
CA ALA A 65 17.83 -10.26 41.36
C ALA A 65 18.66 -9.17 40.66
N GLN A 66 18.49 -9.00 39.34
CA GLN A 66 19.16 -7.93 38.60
C GLN A 66 18.64 -6.56 38.99
N PHE A 67 17.33 -6.44 39.22
CA PHE A 67 16.74 -5.21 39.73
C PHE A 67 17.33 -4.83 41.10
N THR A 68 17.36 -5.77 42.05
CA THR A 68 17.94 -5.52 43.39
C THR A 68 19.39 -5.06 43.28
N GLN A 69 20.19 -5.69 42.42
CA GLN A 69 21.57 -5.29 42.18
C GLN A 69 21.68 -3.86 41.61
N LEU A 70 20.80 -3.47 40.68
CA LEU A 70 20.80 -2.12 40.11
C LEU A 70 20.33 -1.06 41.11
N LEU A 71 19.37 -1.41 41.97
CA LEU A 71 18.88 -0.56 43.04
C LEU A 71 19.98 -0.32 44.09
N GLU A 72 20.66 -1.38 44.55
CA GLU A 72 21.80 -1.29 45.48
C GLU A 72 22.95 -0.46 44.92
N GLN A 73 23.19 -0.55 43.61
CA GLN A 73 24.20 0.24 42.92
C GLN A 73 23.79 1.69 42.67
N LYS A 74 22.60 2.13 43.11
CA LYS A 74 22.04 3.47 42.86
C LYS A 74 22.03 3.87 41.39
N LYS A 75 21.74 2.89 40.51
CA LYS A 75 21.69 3.09 39.06
C LYS A 75 20.29 3.42 38.54
N ILE A 76 19.32 3.59 39.44
CA ILE A 76 17.93 3.90 39.11
C ILE A 76 17.67 5.33 39.60
N GLU A 77 17.31 6.23 38.69
CA GLU A 77 17.06 7.65 38.96
C GLU A 77 15.58 7.89 39.29
N GLU A 78 14.70 7.28 38.50
CA GLU A 78 13.25 7.46 38.59
C GLU A 78 12.57 6.12 38.38
N ALA A 79 11.42 5.91 39.00
CA ALA A 79 10.63 4.71 38.83
C ALA A 79 9.13 4.99 38.72
N ASP A 80 8.53 4.43 37.69
CA ASP A 80 7.09 4.32 37.54
C ASP A 80 6.60 2.97 38.06
N ILE A 81 5.68 2.99 39.02
CA ILE A 81 5.10 1.81 39.65
C ILE A 81 3.63 1.71 39.27
N ALA A 82 3.25 0.58 38.65
CA ALA A 82 1.88 0.25 38.28
C ALA A 82 1.49 -1.13 38.82
N GLY A 83 0.91 -1.16 40.03
CA GLY A 83 0.67 -2.39 40.78
C GLY A 83 1.98 -3.12 41.08
N LYS A 84 2.16 -4.32 40.51
CA LYS A 84 3.39 -5.11 40.62
C LYS A 84 4.45 -4.79 39.57
N GLU A 85 4.13 -3.97 38.58
CA GLU A 85 5.06 -3.62 37.53
C GLU A 85 5.89 -2.41 37.95
N PHE A 86 7.21 -2.55 37.96
CA PHE A 86 8.16 -1.48 38.23
C PHE A 86 8.93 -1.18 36.95
N THR A 87 8.89 0.06 36.49
CA THR A 87 9.67 0.55 35.36
C THR A 87 10.62 1.64 35.83
N GLY A 88 11.92 1.33 35.87
CA GLY A 88 12.95 2.24 36.34
C GLY A 88 13.71 2.90 35.18
N LYS A 89 13.91 4.21 35.24
CA LYS A 89 14.86 4.95 34.40
C LYS A 89 16.25 4.82 35.02
N LEU A 90 17.21 4.41 34.20
CA LEU A 90 18.58 4.24 34.64
C LEU A 90 19.35 5.55 34.52
N THR A 91 20.24 5.81 35.48
CA THR A 91 21.19 6.94 35.44
C THR A 91 22.18 6.78 34.28
N GLU A 92 22.57 5.54 34.01
CA GLU A 92 23.46 5.19 32.90
C GLU A 92 22.85 4.06 32.06
N PRO A 93 22.95 4.14 30.73
CA PRO A 93 22.46 3.07 29.86
C PRO A 93 23.21 1.77 30.11
N ILE A 94 22.46 0.65 30.18
CA ILE A 94 23.05 -0.69 30.21
C ILE A 94 23.11 -1.27 28.79
N LEU A 95 24.27 -1.84 28.45
CA LEU A 95 24.44 -2.57 27.19
C LEU A 95 24.04 -4.04 27.39
N TYR A 96 23.13 -4.51 26.55
CA TYR A 96 22.74 -5.92 26.51
C TYR A 96 22.54 -6.37 25.07
N LYS A 97 23.23 -7.44 24.67
CA LYS A 97 23.21 -7.98 23.29
C LYS A 97 23.44 -6.91 22.21
N GLY A 98 24.37 -5.99 22.45
CA GLY A 98 24.72 -4.92 21.52
C GLY A 98 23.69 -3.78 21.41
N ARG A 99 22.70 -3.72 22.29
CA ARG A 99 21.73 -2.62 22.40
C ARG A 99 21.84 -1.91 23.74
N SER A 100 21.63 -0.60 23.71
CA SER A 100 21.62 0.26 24.88
C SER A 100 20.19 0.41 25.40
N TYR A 101 20.02 0.31 26.72
CA TYR A 101 18.72 0.45 27.39
C TYR A 101 18.82 1.49 28.49
N ASN A 102 17.97 2.51 28.42
CA ASN A 102 17.84 3.56 29.45
C ASN A 102 16.75 3.22 30.49
N TYR A 103 15.93 2.20 30.22
CA TYR A 103 14.84 1.80 31.08
C TYR A 103 14.93 0.30 31.38
N ILE A 104 14.56 -0.08 32.60
CA ILE A 104 14.36 -1.46 33.00
C ILE A 104 12.91 -1.67 33.41
N LYS A 105 12.42 -2.90 33.22
CA LYS A 105 11.12 -3.34 33.70
C LYS A 105 11.30 -4.61 34.51
N VAL A 106 10.68 -4.67 35.68
CA VAL A 106 10.66 -5.86 36.53
C VAL A 106 9.26 -6.08 37.08
N MET A 107 8.87 -7.34 37.18
CA MET A 107 7.65 -7.74 37.88
C MET A 107 8.04 -8.07 39.33
N LEU A 108 7.51 -7.27 40.26
CA LEU A 108 7.72 -7.46 41.68
C LEU A 108 6.87 -8.63 42.21
N PRO A 109 7.35 -9.35 43.23
CA PRO A 109 6.58 -10.44 43.84
C PRO A 109 5.25 -9.93 44.44
N GLU A 110 5.28 -8.73 45.01
CA GLU A 110 4.16 -8.03 45.61
C GLU A 110 4.18 -6.54 45.25
N GLU A 111 3.05 -5.87 45.48
CA GLU A 111 2.97 -4.42 45.28
C GLU A 111 3.79 -3.71 46.38
N PRO A 112 4.58 -2.67 46.07
CA PRO A 112 5.39 -1.98 47.06
C PRO A 112 4.55 -1.43 48.19
N SER A 113 4.86 -1.86 49.42
CA SER A 113 4.30 -1.24 50.62
C SER A 113 4.76 0.21 50.74
N PHE A 114 4.05 1.02 51.55
CA PHE A 114 4.47 2.38 51.86
C PHE A 114 5.89 2.44 52.45
N GLU A 115 6.26 1.46 53.28
CA GLU A 115 7.60 1.37 53.86
C GLU A 115 8.65 1.12 52.78
N THR A 116 8.39 0.17 51.89
CA THR A 116 9.27 -0.14 50.74
C THR A 116 9.47 1.09 49.85
N ALA A 117 8.39 1.80 49.52
CA ALA A 117 8.44 3.02 48.72
C ALA A 117 9.25 4.12 49.42
N LYS A 118 9.05 4.30 50.73
CA LYS A 118 9.80 5.26 51.53
C LYS A 118 11.30 4.91 51.56
N THR A 119 11.64 3.63 51.72
CA THR A 119 13.04 3.14 51.65
C THR A 119 13.67 3.47 50.30
N TRP A 120 12.99 3.20 49.19
CA TRP A 120 13.50 3.52 47.84
C TRP A 120 13.72 5.01 47.62
N LEU A 121 12.82 5.84 48.13
CA LEU A 121 12.95 7.30 48.04
C LEU A 121 14.09 7.84 48.92
N GLN A 122 14.22 7.36 50.17
CA GLN A 122 15.14 7.94 51.15
C GLN A 122 16.56 7.36 51.09
N ASP A 123 16.69 6.04 50.97
CA ASP A 123 17.99 5.36 51.08
C ASP A 123 18.67 5.24 49.70
N TYR A 124 17.86 5.07 48.66
CA TYR A 124 18.30 4.84 47.29
C TYR A 124 18.11 6.05 46.36
N ASP A 125 17.49 7.15 46.83
CA ASP A 125 17.27 8.39 46.08
C ASP A 125 16.48 8.20 44.77
N VAL A 126 15.55 7.23 44.76
CA VAL A 126 14.72 6.93 43.58
C VAL A 126 13.45 7.78 43.62
N GLN A 127 13.23 8.59 42.60
CA GLN A 127 11.97 9.34 42.45
C GLN A 127 10.84 8.38 42.05
N LEU A 128 9.80 8.27 42.90
CA LEU A 128 8.72 7.31 42.68
C LEU A 128 7.44 7.98 42.17
N ASN A 129 6.93 7.47 41.05
CA ASN A 129 5.66 7.85 40.47
C ASN A 129 4.72 6.64 40.47
N PHE A 130 3.61 6.75 41.20
CA PHE A 130 2.59 5.70 41.21
C PHE A 130 1.55 5.99 40.12
N LYS A 131 1.38 5.04 39.21
CA LYS A 131 0.43 5.12 38.10
C LYS A 131 -0.58 3.99 38.24
N GLU A 132 -1.86 4.29 38.08
CA GLU A 132 -2.84 3.21 37.91
C GLU A 132 -2.57 2.48 36.60
N LYS A 133 -2.70 1.15 36.63
CA LYS A 133 -2.55 0.32 35.44
C LYS A 133 -3.66 0.68 34.46
N SER A 134 -3.34 1.54 33.51
CA SER A 134 -4.23 2.03 32.47
C SER A 134 -3.71 1.61 31.10
N LEU A 135 -4.64 1.37 30.17
CA LEU A 135 -4.28 1.14 28.78
C LEU A 135 -3.80 2.47 28.19
N ASP A 136 -2.59 2.48 27.63
CA ASP A 136 -2.03 3.63 26.90
C ASP A 136 -2.70 3.80 25.53
N TRP A 137 -3.96 4.25 25.55
CA TRP A 137 -4.76 4.51 24.35
C TRP A 137 -4.05 5.46 23.37
N GLY A 138 -3.29 6.43 23.89
CA GLY A 138 -2.52 7.36 23.08
C GLY A 138 -1.43 6.65 22.28
N GLY A 139 -0.62 5.80 22.94
CA GLY A 139 0.39 4.98 22.30
C GLY A 139 -0.18 3.98 21.29
N TYR A 140 -1.32 3.36 21.60
CA TYR A 140 -2.00 2.45 20.66
C TYR A 140 -2.50 3.18 19.40
N ILE A 141 -3.14 4.34 19.56
CA ILE A 141 -3.63 5.14 18.43
C ILE A 141 -2.46 5.66 17.58
N LEU A 142 -1.38 6.13 18.21
CA LEU A 142 -0.16 6.57 17.52
C LEU A 142 0.47 5.44 16.70
N ASN A 143 0.51 4.21 17.23
CA ASN A 143 1.00 3.05 16.49
C ASN A 143 0.07 2.64 15.33
N LEU A 144 -1.24 2.87 15.46
CA LEU A 144 -2.22 2.60 14.40
C LEU A 144 -2.27 3.71 13.34
N LEU A 145 -1.83 4.93 13.67
CA LEU A 145 -1.93 6.10 12.79
C LEU A 145 -1.27 5.91 11.41
N PRO A 146 -0.06 5.30 11.29
CA PRO A 146 0.51 4.98 9.97
C PRO A 146 -0.38 4.07 9.13
N TRP A 147 -0.99 3.04 9.74
CA TRP A 147 -1.89 2.12 9.06
C TRP A 147 -3.20 2.80 8.62
N ILE A 148 -3.77 3.63 9.49
CA ILE A 148 -4.97 4.43 9.17
C ILE A 148 -4.68 5.41 8.04
N LEU A 149 -3.53 6.11 8.08
CA LEU A 149 -3.14 7.03 7.02
C LEU A 149 -3.00 6.31 5.68
N LEU A 150 -2.35 5.15 5.65
CA LEU A 150 -2.26 4.32 4.44
C LEU A 150 -3.65 3.88 3.95
N ALA A 151 -4.54 3.45 4.84
CA ALA A 151 -5.90 3.08 4.49
C ALA A 151 -6.70 4.26 3.91
N VAL A 152 -6.58 5.45 4.49
CA VAL A 152 -7.24 6.68 4.01
C VAL A 152 -6.71 7.08 2.64
N VAL A 153 -5.40 7.04 2.43
CA VAL A 153 -4.78 7.32 1.13
C VAL A 153 -5.23 6.29 0.09
N TRP A 154 -5.25 5.01 0.44
CA TRP A 154 -5.74 3.93 -0.42
C TRP A 154 -7.21 4.12 -0.81
N LEU A 155 -8.07 4.41 0.16
CA LEU A 155 -9.50 4.70 -0.08
C LEU A 155 -9.69 5.95 -0.94
N PHE A 156 -8.87 6.98 -0.73
CA PHE A 156 -8.88 8.19 -1.56
C PHE A 156 -8.55 7.85 -3.03
N PHE A 157 -7.59 6.96 -3.28
CA PHE A 157 -7.28 6.50 -4.63
C PHE A 157 -8.42 5.68 -5.25
N LEU A 158 -9.01 4.75 -4.51
CA LEU A 158 -10.17 3.99 -4.99
C LEU A 158 -11.32 4.92 -5.37
N ARG A 159 -11.61 5.92 -4.53
CA ARG A 159 -12.64 6.93 -4.79
C ARG A 159 -12.28 7.81 -6.01
N ARG A 160 -11.01 8.19 -6.17
CA ARG A 160 -10.55 9.00 -7.30
C ARG A 160 -10.54 8.23 -8.62
N MET A 161 -10.15 6.96 -8.61
CA MET A 161 -10.24 6.07 -9.77
C MET A 161 -11.70 5.79 -10.13
N GLN A 162 -12.60 5.76 -9.13
CA GLN A 162 -14.03 5.60 -9.37
C GLN A 162 -14.69 6.81 -10.03
N GLY A 163 -14.25 8.02 -9.70
CA GLY A 163 -14.74 9.26 -10.32
C GLY A 163 -14.17 9.61 -11.70
N GLY A 164 -13.07 8.97 -12.13
CA GLY A 164 -12.37 9.29 -13.38
C GLY A 164 -12.51 8.27 -14.52
N GLY A 165 -13.14 7.12 -14.27
CA GLY A 165 -13.21 6.07 -15.29
C GLY A 165 -13.39 4.63 -14.80
N ALA A 166 -13.85 4.38 -13.57
CA ALA A 166 -14.11 3.01 -13.08
C ALA A 166 -15.24 2.25 -13.80
N ARG A 167 -15.71 2.75 -14.94
CA ARG A 167 -16.29 1.85 -15.94
C ARG A 167 -15.26 0.88 -16.53
N GLY A 168 -13.94 1.10 -16.39
CA GLY A 168 -12.90 0.25 -17.01
C GLY A 168 -12.74 -1.14 -16.39
N ILE A 169 -12.62 -1.23 -15.06
CA ILE A 169 -12.32 -2.52 -14.38
C ILE A 169 -13.57 -3.42 -14.31
N PHE A 170 -14.77 -2.85 -14.16
CA PHE A 170 -16.03 -3.60 -14.24
C PHE A 170 -16.54 -3.86 -15.67
N ASN A 171 -16.00 -3.20 -16.70
CA ASN A 171 -16.30 -3.54 -18.10
C ASN A 171 -15.46 -4.69 -18.64
N PHE A 172 -14.49 -5.22 -17.89
CA PHE A 172 -13.68 -6.37 -18.31
C PHE A 172 -14.49 -7.68 -18.45
N GLY A 173 -15.76 -7.68 -18.01
CA GLY A 173 -16.69 -8.80 -18.20
C GLY A 173 -17.75 -8.62 -19.29
N LYS A 174 -17.83 -7.46 -19.97
CA LYS A 174 -18.80 -7.29 -21.07
C LYS A 174 -18.21 -7.83 -22.35
N SER A 175 -18.39 -9.12 -22.56
CA SER A 175 -18.19 -9.81 -23.83
C SER A 175 -18.60 -8.91 -25.01
N ARG A 176 -17.71 -8.77 -26.00
CA ARG A 176 -18.05 -8.22 -27.32
C ARG A 176 -18.79 -9.29 -28.14
N ALA A 177 -19.85 -9.87 -27.59
CA ALA A 177 -20.75 -10.71 -28.36
C ALA A 177 -21.38 -9.82 -29.43
N LYS A 178 -21.01 -10.06 -30.69
CA LYS A 178 -21.75 -9.53 -31.83
C LYS A 178 -23.10 -10.23 -31.80
N LEU A 179 -24.14 -9.56 -31.33
CA LEU A 179 -25.51 -10.03 -31.51
C LEU A 179 -25.77 -10.09 -33.01
N VAL A 180 -25.70 -11.29 -33.58
CA VAL A 180 -26.17 -11.59 -34.93
C VAL A 180 -27.69 -11.51 -34.83
N THR A 181 -28.25 -10.33 -35.07
CA THR A 181 -29.69 -10.16 -35.19
C THR A 181 -30.13 -10.83 -36.50
N GLU A 182 -31.31 -11.46 -36.54
CA GLU A 182 -31.82 -12.20 -37.72
C GLU A 182 -31.97 -11.36 -39.02
N ASN A 183 -31.70 -10.05 -38.96
CA ASN A 183 -31.66 -9.14 -40.10
C ASN A 183 -30.34 -9.19 -40.90
N HIS A 184 -29.72 -10.37 -41.00
CA HIS A 184 -28.69 -10.57 -42.02
C HIS A 184 -29.38 -11.03 -43.31
N PRO A 185 -29.12 -10.37 -44.47
CA PRO A 185 -29.64 -10.85 -45.74
C PRO A 185 -29.17 -12.30 -45.93
N ARG A 186 -30.12 -13.21 -46.21
CA ARG A 186 -29.79 -14.60 -46.56
C ARG A 186 -29.11 -14.55 -47.94
N ILE A 187 -27.81 -14.79 -47.96
CA ILE A 187 -27.01 -14.89 -49.19
C ILE A 187 -27.04 -16.36 -49.60
N THR A 188 -27.43 -16.65 -50.84
CA THR A 188 -27.32 -18.01 -51.42
C THR A 188 -26.06 -18.11 -52.29
N PHE A 189 -25.71 -19.32 -52.71
CA PHE A 189 -24.58 -19.53 -53.62
C PHE A 189 -24.76 -18.83 -54.98
N ASP A 190 -26.01 -18.52 -55.36
CA ASP A 190 -26.34 -17.80 -56.59
C ASP A 190 -25.90 -16.33 -56.54
N ASP A 191 -25.82 -15.75 -55.34
CA ASP A 191 -25.44 -14.36 -55.11
C ASP A 191 -23.91 -14.13 -55.13
N VAL A 192 -23.12 -15.21 -55.23
CA VAL A 192 -21.64 -15.15 -55.23
C VAL A 192 -21.13 -15.29 -56.65
N ALA A 193 -20.60 -14.22 -57.25
CA ALA A 193 -20.06 -14.29 -58.61
C ALA A 193 -18.59 -14.78 -58.61
N GLY A 194 -18.29 -15.80 -59.42
CA GLY A 194 -16.96 -16.42 -59.50
C GLY A 194 -16.63 -17.31 -58.30
N ALA A 195 -15.71 -18.25 -58.51
CA ALA A 195 -15.34 -19.37 -57.61
C ALA A 195 -16.23 -20.62 -57.72
N ASP A 196 -16.54 -21.05 -58.95
CA ASP A 196 -17.40 -22.23 -59.22
C ASP A 196 -16.83 -23.53 -58.63
N GLU A 197 -15.50 -23.73 -58.67
CA GLU A 197 -14.84 -24.89 -58.03
C GLU A 197 -15.08 -24.90 -56.51
N ALA A 198 -14.90 -23.76 -55.84
CA ALA A 198 -15.09 -23.66 -54.38
C ALA A 198 -16.56 -23.79 -53.96
N LYS A 199 -17.51 -23.40 -54.81
CA LYS A 199 -18.94 -23.63 -54.56
C LYS A 199 -19.28 -25.11 -54.62
N GLN A 200 -18.72 -25.84 -55.59
CA GLN A 200 -18.96 -27.26 -55.75
C GLN A 200 -18.40 -28.05 -54.56
N GLU A 201 -17.16 -27.76 -54.14
CA GLU A 201 -16.57 -28.36 -52.93
C GLU A 201 -17.39 -28.08 -51.67
N LEU A 202 -17.89 -26.85 -51.48
CA LEU A 202 -18.69 -26.51 -50.30
C LEU A 202 -20.09 -27.16 -50.34
N GLN A 203 -20.68 -27.33 -51.53
CA GLN A 203 -21.96 -28.03 -51.70
C GLN A 203 -21.84 -29.50 -51.31
N GLU A 204 -20.75 -30.18 -51.69
CA GLU A 204 -20.50 -31.58 -51.30
C GLU A 204 -20.40 -31.74 -49.78
N ILE A 205 -19.72 -30.82 -49.08
CA ILE A 205 -19.62 -30.85 -47.61
C ILE A 205 -20.98 -30.63 -46.95
N ILE A 206 -21.81 -29.74 -47.49
CA ILE A 206 -23.16 -29.49 -46.96
C ILE A 206 -24.04 -30.71 -47.19
N GLU A 207 -24.00 -31.33 -48.37
CA GLU A 207 -24.75 -32.55 -48.67
C GLU A 207 -24.34 -33.71 -47.76
N PHE A 208 -23.06 -33.79 -47.40
CA PHE A 208 -22.59 -34.73 -46.38
C PHE A 208 -23.13 -34.45 -44.97
N LEU A 209 -23.32 -33.18 -44.60
CA LEU A 209 -23.75 -32.76 -43.25
C LEU A 209 -25.28 -32.66 -43.08
N LYS A 210 -26.05 -32.84 -44.14
CA LYS A 210 -27.51 -32.70 -44.14
C LYS A 210 -28.20 -34.05 -43.93
#